data_AF-A0A933H9S0-F1
#
_entry.id   AF-A0A933H9S0-F1
#
_cell.length_a   1.000
_cell.length_b   1.000
_cell.length_c   1.000
_cell.angle_alpha   90.00
_cell.angle_beta   90.00
_cell.angle_gamma   90.00
#
_symmetry.space_group_name_H-M   'P 1'
#
loop_
_entity.id
_entity.type
_entity.pdbx_description
1 polymer ?
#
loop_
_entity_poly.entity_id
_entity_poly.type
_entity_poly.pdbx_seq_one_letter_code
_entity_poly.pdbx_strand_id
1 'polypeptide(L)'
;MAETLGSLTDKISILTLKIYHMAEQTRRKDVDKTHVEESLRKIKILQMQKSDLEAEIDELLEKYGAGLAKLKIYRQFKMYNDPKYRIQ
;
A
#
# COMPACT_ATOMS: atom_id res chain seq x y z
N MET A 1 -2.93 -14.66 -0.07
CA MET A 1 -3.22 -13.52 -0.98
C MET A 1 -2.01 -13.40 -1.89
N ALA A 2 -2.18 -13.33 -3.22
CA ALA A 2 -1.03 -13.09 -4.09
C ALA A 2 -0.68 -11.60 -4.02
N GLU A 3 0.57 -11.29 -3.65
CA GLU A 3 1.13 -9.94 -3.75
C GLU A 3 1.14 -9.55 -5.24
N THR A 4 0.49 -8.44 -5.58
CA THR A 4 0.50 -7.83 -6.91
C THR A 4 1.06 -6.42 -6.80
N LEU A 5 1.55 -5.87 -7.91
CA LEU A 5 2.03 -4.48 -7.95
C LEU A 5 0.97 -3.49 -7.41
N GLY A 6 -0.30 -3.72 -7.74
CA GLY A 6 -1.42 -2.92 -7.23
C GLY A 6 -1.57 -3.03 -5.70
N SER A 7 -1.60 -4.26 -5.16
CA SER A 7 -1.74 -4.44 -3.71
C SER A 7 -0.55 -3.90 -2.91
N LEU A 8 0.67 -3.98 -3.46
CA LEU A 8 1.86 -3.38 -2.84
C LEU A 8 1.77 -1.85 -2.83
N THR A 9 1.34 -1.25 -3.94
CA THR A 9 1.13 0.21 -4.06
C THR A 9 0.06 0.70 -3.07
N ASP A 10 -1.05 -0.03 -2.91
CA ASP A 10 -2.11 0.30 -1.95
C ASP A 10 -1.56 0.30 -0.51
N LYS A 11 -0.80 -0.74 -0.13
CA LYS A 11 -0.17 -0.83 1.20
C LYS A 11 0.80 0.32 1.45
N ILE A 12 1.66 0.64 0.48
CA ILE A 12 2.61 1.76 0.59
C ILE A 12 1.89 3.09 0.75
N SER A 13 0.79 3.29 0.02
CA SER A 13 -0.04 4.49 0.13
C SER A 13 -0.62 4.65 1.55
N ILE A 14 -1.14 3.56 2.12
CA ILE A 14 -1.63 3.53 3.51
C ILE A 14 -0.51 3.81 4.52
N LEU A 15 0.67 3.20 4.35
CA LEU A 15 1.81 3.45 5.24
C LEU A 15 2.28 4.90 5.17
N THR A 16 2.29 5.50 3.98
CA THR A 16 2.68 6.89 3.79
C THR A 16 1.75 7.83 4.57
N LEU A 17 0.43 7.60 4.51
CA LEU A 17 -0.54 8.37 5.30
C LEU A 17 -0.33 8.18 6.81
N LYS A 18 -0.07 6.93 7.25
CA LYS A 18 0.22 6.64 8.66
C LYS A 18 1.47 7.37 9.14
N ILE A 19 2.55 7.35 8.36
CA ILE A 19 3.81 8.06 8.67
C ILE A 19 3.55 9.56 8.78
N TYR A 20 2.82 10.13 7.82
CA TYR A 20 2.48 11.56 7.81
C TYR A 20 1.76 11.98 9.10
N HIS A 21 0.66 11.30 9.45
CA HIS A 21 -0.11 11.64 10.66
C HIS A 21 0.63 11.29 11.95
N MET A 22 1.45 10.25 11.97
CA MET A 22 2.30 9.94 13.12
C MET A 22 3.35 11.04 13.33
N ALA A 23 3.88 11.63 12.26
CA ALA A 23 4.79 12.78 12.36
C ALA A 23 4.08 14.04 12.87
N GLU A 24 2.78 14.21 12.63
CA GLU A 24 2.01 15.27 13.28
C GLU A 24 1.93 15.07 14.79
N GLN A 25 1.79 13.83 15.26
CA GLN A 25 1.76 13.53 16.70
C GLN A 25 3.06 13.90 17.43
N THR A 26 4.21 13.87 16.76
CA THR A 26 5.49 14.26 17.37
C THR A 26 5.64 15.78 17.53
N ARG A 27 4.82 16.57 16.83
CA ARG A 27 4.84 18.04 16.86
C ARG A 27 3.78 18.65 17.78
N ARG A 28 2.94 17.82 18.40
CA ARG A 28 1.92 18.26 19.36
C ARG A 28 2.57 18.86 20.60
N LYS A 29 1.97 19.94 21.10
CA LYS A 29 2.44 20.67 22.30
C LYS A 29 1.59 20.38 23.54
N ASP A 30 0.47 19.68 23.36
CA ASP A 30 -0.54 19.35 24.36
C ASP A 30 -0.39 17.91 24.90
N VAL A 31 0.76 17.29 24.67
CA VAL A 31 1.08 15.89 25.05
C VAL A 31 2.39 15.83 25.80
N ASP A 32 2.60 14.77 26.57
CA ASP A 32 3.86 14.55 27.28
C ASP A 32 5.00 14.08 26.36
N LYS A 33 6.22 14.04 26.92
CA LYS A 33 7.41 13.56 26.20
C LYS A 33 7.31 12.09 25.82
N THR A 34 6.66 11.26 26.65
CA THR A 34 6.50 9.82 26.41
C THR A 34 5.73 9.58 25.12
N HIS A 35 4.64 10.32 24.89
CA HIS A 35 3.84 10.26 23.66
C HIS A 35 4.67 10.58 22.41
N VAL A 36 5.50 11.63 22.49
CA VAL A 36 6.39 12.04 21.38
C VAL A 36 7.41 10.95 21.09
N GLU A 37 8.06 10.40 22.12
CA GLU A 37 9.05 9.32 21.97
C GLU A 37 8.43 8.04 21.40
N GLU A 38 7.25 7.65 21.88
CA GLU A 38 6.49 6.52 21.34
C GLU A 38 6.10 6.74 19.88
N SER A 39 5.65 7.94 19.53
CA SER A 39 5.29 8.29 18.16
C SER A 39 6.52 8.21 17.24
N LEU A 40 7.69 8.69 17.69
CA LEU A 40 8.95 8.57 16.95
C LEU A 40 9.37 7.10 16.78
N ARG A 41 9.21 6.26 17.81
CA ARG A 41 9.46 4.80 17.70
C ARG A 41 8.55 4.16 16.65
N LYS A 42 7.26 4.50 16.65
CA LYS A 42 6.28 4.01 15.68
C LYS A 42 6.63 4.45 14.25
N ILE A 43 7.06 5.71 14.05
CA ILE A 43 7.50 6.19 12.72
C ILE A 43 8.63 5.33 12.18
N LYS A 44 9.64 5.00 12.99
CA LYS A 44 10.77 4.17 12.55
C LYS A 44 10.31 2.79 12.05
N ILE A 45 9.38 2.17 12.76
CA ILE A 45 8.80 0.87 12.35
C ILE A 45 8.02 1.02 11.04
N LEU A 46 7.19 2.06 10.92
CA LEU A 46 6.42 2.29 9.69
C LEU A 46 7.32 2.57 8.48
N GLN A 47 8.42 3.29 8.67
CA GLN A 47 9.41 3.55 7.62
C GLN A 47 10.12 2.27 7.17
N MET A 48 10.48 1.40 8.12
CA MET A 48 11.06 0.09 7.81
C MET A 48 10.08 -0.75 7.00
N GLN A 49 8.82 -0.86 7.44
CA GLN A 49 7.77 -1.58 6.70
C GLN A 49 7.56 -1.03 5.29
N LYS A 50 7.61 0.30 5.13
CA LYS A 50 7.51 0.93 3.81
C LYS A 50 8.69 0.55 2.92
N SER A 51 9.91 0.59 3.46
CA SER A 51 11.13 0.21 2.74
C SER A 51 11.10 -1.25 2.30
N ASP A 52 10.62 -2.15 3.15
CA ASP A 52 10.50 -3.58 2.82
C ASP A 52 9.53 -3.80 1.65
N LEU A 53 8.40 -3.08 1.64
CA LEU A 53 7.44 -3.14 0.52
C LEU A 53 7.97 -2.52 -0.77
N GLU A 54 8.79 -1.48 -0.69
CA GLU A 54 9.45 -0.89 -1.86
C GLU A 54 10.45 -1.89 -2.47
N ALA A 55 11.24 -2.57 -1.64
CA ALA A 55 12.13 -3.64 -2.10
C ALA A 55 11.34 -4.81 -2.72
N GLU A 56 10.19 -5.17 -2.15
CA GLU A 56 9.32 -6.21 -2.72
C GLU A 56 8.76 -5.81 -4.11
N ILE A 57 8.46 -4.52 -4.32
CA ILE A 57 8.09 -4.01 -5.65
C ILE A 57 9.26 -4.17 -6.62
N ASP A 58 10.46 -3.77 -6.23
CA ASP A 58 11.65 -3.87 -7.09
C ASP A 58 11.90 -5.33 -7.51
N GLU A 59 11.89 -6.27 -6.56
CA GLU A 59 12.02 -7.70 -6.85
C GLU A 59 10.92 -8.22 -7.79
N LEU A 60 9.68 -7.77 -7.60
CA LEU A 60 8.55 -8.19 -8.42
C LEU A 60 8.68 -7.66 -9.85
N LEU A 61 9.15 -6.42 -10.02
CA LEU A 61 9.41 -5.82 -11.33
C LEU A 61 10.55 -6.55 -12.05
N GLU A 62 11.62 -6.92 -11.34
CA GLU A 62 12.69 -7.75 -11.90
C GLU A 62 12.18 -9.11 -12.37
N LYS A 63 11.34 -9.78 -11.56
CA LYS A 63 10.70 -11.05 -11.93
C LYS A 63 9.80 -10.91 -13.17
N TYR A 64 9.11 -9.79 -13.34
CA TYR A 64 8.36 -9.51 -14.57
C TYR A 64 9.28 -9.28 -15.78
N GLY A 65 10.34 -8.50 -15.61
CA GLY A 65 11.35 -8.25 -16.66
C GLY A 65 12.05 -9.53 -17.12
N ALA A 66 12.33 -10.44 -16.20
CA ALA A 66 12.93 -11.75 -16.48
C ALA A 66 11.91 -12.81 -16.98
N GLY A 67 10.63 -12.49 -17.04
CA GLY A 67 9.56 -13.43 -17.44
C GLY A 67 9.27 -14.55 -16.42
N LEU A 68 9.81 -14.45 -15.21
CA LEU A 68 9.63 -15.39 -14.09
C LEU A 68 8.28 -15.17 -13.38
N ALA A 69 7.74 -13.96 -13.45
CA ALA A 69 6.37 -13.63 -13.07
C ALA A 69 5.59 -13.16 -14.30
N LYS A 70 4.26 -13.41 -14.32
CA LYS A 70 3.38 -12.96 -15.41
C LYS A 70 2.11 -12.32 -14.84
N LEU A 71 1.76 -11.15 -15.38
CA LEU A 71 0.51 -10.49 -15.08
C LEU A 71 -0.65 -11.29 -15.70
N LYS A 72 -1.66 -11.62 -14.89
CA LYS A 72 -2.91 -12.21 -15.37
C LYS A 72 -3.98 -11.13 -15.40
N ILE A 73 -4.46 -10.83 -16.60
CA ILE A 73 -5.56 -9.87 -16.80
C ILE A 73 -6.87 -10.64 -16.72
N TYR A 74 -7.63 -10.39 -15.66
CA TYR A 74 -9.00 -10.88 -15.54
C TYR A 74 -9.97 -9.80 -16.03
N ARG A 75 -10.85 -10.18 -16.96
CA ARG A 75 -11.96 -9.32 -17.38
C ARG A 75 -13.13 -9.54 -16.44
N GLN A 76 -13.69 -8.47 -15.89
CA GLN A 76 -14.93 -8.57 -15.12
C GLN A 76 -16.09 -8.83 -16.08
N PHE A 77 -16.77 -9.96 -15.90
CA PHE A 77 -18.02 -10.26 -16.58
C PHE A 77 -19.17 -9.76 -15.72
N LYS A 78 -19.86 -8.70 -16.18
CA LYS A 78 -21.02 -8.13 -15.49
C LYS A 78 -22.27 -8.37 -16.33
N MET A 79 -23.26 -9.04 -15.75
CA MET A 79 -24.50 -9.39 -16.44
C MET A 79 -25.26 -8.13 -16.91
N TYR A 80 -25.28 -7.07 -16.11
CA TYR A 80 -25.98 -5.82 -16.44
C TYR A 80 -25.36 -5.00 -17.58
N ASN A 81 -24.14 -5.33 -18.02
CA ASN A 81 -23.54 -4.70 -19.20
C ASN A 81 -23.96 -5.36 -20.51
N ASP A 82 -24.62 -6.52 -20.46
CA ASP A 82 -25.18 -7.17 -21.64
C ASP A 82 -26.37 -6.36 -22.15
N PRO A 83 -26.35 -5.88 -23.41
CA PRO A 83 -27.44 -5.11 -23.99
C PRO A 83 -28.81 -5.79 -23.86
N LYS A 84 -28.86 -7.12 -23.78
CA LYS A 84 -30.12 -7.88 -23.65
C LYS A 84 -30.83 -7.70 -22.30
N TYR A 85 -30.14 -7.18 -21.28
CA TYR A 85 -30.71 -6.90 -19.95
C TYR A 85 -30.84 -5.40 -19.66
N ARG A 86 -30.59 -4.52 -20.65
CA ARG A 86 -30.96 -3.11 -20.53
C ARG A 86 -32.47 -3.00 -20.66
N ILE A 87 -33.14 -2.61 -19.59
CA ILE A 87 -34.57 -2.26 -19.63
C ILE A 87 -34.71 -1.04 -20.56
N GLN A 88 -35.54 -1.16 -21.60
CA GLN A 88 -35.85 -0.08 -22.54
C GLN A 88 -36.68 1.01 -21.88
#